data_AF-A0A7Y5SB47-F1
#
_entry.id   AF-A0A7Y5SB47-F1
#
_cell.length_a   1.000
_cell.length_b   1.000
_cell.length_c   1.000
_cell.angle_alpha   90.00
_cell.angle_beta   90.00
_cell.angle_gamma   90.00
#
_symmetry.space_group_name_H-M   'P 1'
#
loop_
_entity.id
_entity.type
_entity.pdbx_description
1 polymer ?
#
loop_
_entity_poly.entity_id
_entity_poly.type
_entity_poly.pdbx_seq_one_letter_code
_entity_poly.pdbx_strand_id
1 'polypeptide(L)'
;MTDASAPAANCIPPMRQVPGLIRGLTGLLCGLTLLSALAGAYWGLAGLWPRIAWPLVGFEIVTILACVFGLLVARGKFADGPGLTILCVAGLIMTGGVLAWLGANKVHAGLNLKPFMLARLGVAGVLYALAAISEVWYSRPAAVTLAKAIVYSVVFVTIAAAFAYFRNAPIMDKMEGWREGARLIGLGIAAILAVIGACGGVHLAVRAFAIAREPESAA
;
A
#
# COMPACT_ATOMS: atom_id res chain seq x y z
N MET A 1 18.80 20.75 50.74
CA MET A 1 17.48 20.99 50.10
C MET A 1 17.77 21.42 48.68
N THR A 2 17.71 20.48 47.74
CA THR A 2 17.87 20.72 46.31
C THR A 2 16.48 20.84 45.72
N ASP A 3 16.08 22.05 45.33
CA ASP A 3 14.86 22.29 44.57
C ASP A 3 15.02 21.63 43.19
N ALA A 4 14.47 20.42 43.05
CA ALA A 4 14.30 19.79 41.76
C ALA A 4 13.28 20.62 40.98
N SER A 5 13.76 21.43 40.04
CA SER A 5 12.93 22.17 39.09
C SER A 5 11.90 21.22 38.49
N ALA A 6 10.61 21.51 38.70
CA ALA A 6 9.51 20.72 38.17
C ALA A 6 9.74 20.47 36.67
N PRO A 7 9.60 19.23 36.19
CA PRO A 7 9.82 18.91 34.78
C PRO A 7 8.96 19.85 33.95
N ALA A 8 9.62 20.64 33.09
CA ALA A 8 8.96 21.60 32.23
C ALA A 8 7.77 20.90 31.57
N ALA A 9 6.56 21.42 31.80
CA ALA A 9 5.34 20.83 31.31
C ALA A 9 5.53 20.55 29.81
N ASN A 10 5.53 19.26 29.45
CA ASN A 10 5.69 18.80 28.08
C ASN A 10 4.59 19.45 27.24
N CYS A 11 4.91 20.58 26.60
CA CYS A 11 4.03 21.23 25.66
C CYS A 11 4.01 20.37 24.41
N ILE A 12 3.10 19.40 24.38
CA ILE A 12 2.82 18.63 23.18
C ILE A 12 2.34 19.64 22.13
N PRO A 13 3.06 19.82 21.01
CA PRO A 13 2.67 20.79 20.00
C PRO A 13 1.25 20.48 19.51
N PRO A 14 0.41 21.51 19.28
CA PRO A 14 -0.96 21.29 18.83
C PRO A 14 -0.95 20.52 17.51
N MET A 15 -1.53 19.32 17.53
CA MET A 15 -1.55 18.44 16.37
C MET A 15 -2.33 19.07 15.22
N ARG A 16 -1.73 19.04 14.02
CA ARG A 16 -2.36 19.54 12.80
C ARG A 16 -3.56 18.66 12.45
N GLN A 17 -4.76 19.22 12.54
CA GLN A 17 -5.96 18.51 12.16
C GLN A 17 -6.02 18.31 10.64
N VAL A 18 -6.39 17.10 10.21
CA VAL A 18 -6.60 16.81 8.78
C VAL A 18 -7.81 17.60 8.27
N PRO A 19 -7.69 18.32 7.15
CA PRO A 19 -8.81 19.04 6.55
C PRO A 19 -10.04 18.14 6.37
N GLY A 20 -11.23 18.66 6.66
CA GLY A 20 -12.49 17.91 6.56
C GLY A 20 -12.71 17.28 5.19
N LEU A 21 -12.22 17.91 4.11
CA LEU A 21 -12.26 17.38 2.75
C LEU A 21 -11.50 16.07 2.61
N ILE A 22 -10.26 15.99 3.12
CA ILE A 22 -9.43 14.77 3.06
C ILE A 22 -10.09 13.64 3.86
N ARG A 23 -10.66 13.96 5.03
CA ARG A 23 -11.43 13.01 5.84
C ARG A 23 -12.65 12.48 5.10
N GLY A 24 -13.42 13.36 4.47
CA GLY A 24 -14.60 13.02 3.68
C GLY A 24 -14.25 12.12 2.49
N LEU A 25 -13.23 12.49 1.71
CA LEU A 25 -12.76 11.69 0.58
C LEU A 25 -12.23 10.32 1.01
N THR A 26 -11.45 10.27 2.10
CA THR A 26 -10.97 9.00 2.68
C THR A 26 -12.15 8.11 3.06
N GLY A 27 -13.16 8.67 3.74
CA GLY A 27 -14.35 7.95 4.13
C GLY A 27 -15.15 7.42 2.94
N LEU A 28 -15.34 8.24 1.91
CA LEU A 28 -16.03 7.85 0.68
C LEU A 28 -15.31 6.70 -0.03
N LEU A 29 -14.00 6.84 -0.25
CA LEU A 29 -13.19 5.84 -0.96
C LEU A 29 -13.11 4.52 -0.18
N CYS A 30 -12.94 4.58 1.15
CA CYS A 30 -12.94 3.39 2.00
C CYS A 30 -14.33 2.74 2.05
N GLY A 31 -15.41 3.53 2.08
CA GLY A 31 -16.78 3.02 2.03
C GLY A 31 -17.09 2.29 0.72
N LEU A 32 -16.73 2.88 -0.43
CA LEU A 32 -16.90 2.23 -1.73
C LEU A 32 -16.06 0.95 -1.85
N THR A 33 -14.82 0.98 -1.36
CA THR A 33 -13.93 -0.18 -1.37
C THR A 33 -14.43 -1.28 -0.42
N LEU A 34 -14.99 -0.91 0.73
CA LEU A 34 -15.63 -1.84 1.67
C LEU A 34 -16.81 -2.57 1.02
N LEU A 35 -17.72 -1.84 0.37
CA LEU A 35 -18.86 -2.43 -0.35
C LEU A 35 -18.39 -3.36 -1.48
N SER A 36 -17.39 -2.92 -2.24
CA SER A 36 -16.71 -3.73 -3.25
C SER A 36 -16.13 -5.01 -2.64
N ALA A 37 -15.47 -4.93 -1.48
CA ALA A 37 -14.85 -6.08 -0.83
C ALA A 37 -15.86 -7.06 -0.24
N LEU A 38 -16.97 -6.57 0.30
CA LEU A 38 -18.10 -7.41 0.71
C LEU A 38 -18.70 -8.18 -0.48
N ALA A 39 -18.87 -7.52 -1.62
CA ALA A 39 -19.32 -8.18 -2.84
C ALA A 39 -18.31 -9.24 -3.33
N GLY A 40 -17.01 -8.92 -3.29
CA GLY A 40 -15.93 -9.86 -3.64
C GLY A 40 -15.88 -11.08 -2.70
N ALA A 41 -16.01 -10.87 -1.38
CA ALA A 41 -16.05 -11.94 -0.39
C ALA A 41 -17.29 -12.82 -0.58
N TYR A 42 -18.45 -12.18 -0.80
CA TYR A 42 -19.69 -12.88 -1.11
C TYR A 42 -19.54 -13.73 -2.38
N TRP A 43 -19.00 -13.19 -3.47
CA TRP A 43 -18.75 -13.96 -4.68
C TRP A 43 -17.73 -15.09 -4.48
N GLY A 44 -16.69 -14.88 -3.69
CA GLY A 44 -15.73 -15.95 -3.37
C GLY A 44 -16.34 -17.11 -2.56
N LEU A 45 -17.38 -16.83 -1.77
CA LEU A 45 -18.10 -17.81 -0.95
C LEU A 45 -19.30 -18.44 -1.69
N ALA A 46 -20.09 -17.62 -2.39
CA ALA A 46 -21.31 -18.00 -3.09
C ALA A 46 -21.08 -18.44 -4.55
N GLY A 47 -19.90 -18.14 -5.10
CA GLY A 47 -19.48 -18.48 -6.46
C GLY A 47 -19.35 -19.98 -6.65
N LEU A 48 -20.46 -20.59 -7.06
CA LEU A 48 -20.64 -21.84 -7.82
C LEU A 48 -19.63 -22.95 -7.52
N TRP A 49 -20.11 -23.96 -6.79
CA TRP A 49 -19.56 -25.32 -6.77
C TRP A 49 -18.94 -25.69 -8.13
N PRO A 50 -17.68 -26.18 -8.15
CA PRO A 50 -17.08 -26.97 -7.08
C PRO A 50 -15.84 -26.37 -6.40
N ARG A 51 -15.43 -25.12 -6.65
CA ARG A 51 -14.14 -24.59 -6.14
C ARG A 51 -14.24 -23.24 -5.43
N ILE A 52 -14.26 -23.29 -4.10
CA ILE A 52 -14.11 -22.11 -3.24
C ILE A 52 -12.72 -21.51 -3.45
N ALA A 53 -12.67 -20.22 -3.79
CA ALA A 53 -11.42 -19.48 -3.93
C ALA A 53 -10.98 -18.93 -2.57
N TRP A 54 -10.51 -19.80 -1.66
CA TRP A 54 -10.07 -19.40 -0.32
C TRP A 54 -9.10 -18.20 -0.28
N PRO A 55 -8.09 -18.11 -1.18
CA PRO A 55 -7.21 -16.94 -1.20
C PRO A 55 -7.95 -15.63 -1.46
N LEU A 56 -8.92 -15.64 -2.39
CA LEU A 56 -9.74 -14.46 -2.70
C LEU A 56 -10.47 -13.98 -1.45
N VAL A 57 -11.21 -14.88 -0.79
CA VAL A 57 -11.97 -14.55 0.44
C VAL A 57 -11.06 -14.01 1.54
N GLY A 58 -9.90 -14.64 1.77
CA GLY A 58 -8.94 -14.18 2.78
C GLY A 58 -8.45 -12.74 2.54
N PHE A 59 -8.08 -12.40 1.30
CA PHE A 59 -7.63 -11.05 0.96
C PHE A 59 -8.77 -10.01 0.97
N GLU A 60 -10.00 -10.44 0.69
CA GLU A 60 -11.18 -9.56 0.85
C GLU A 60 -11.43 -9.22 2.32
N ILE A 61 -11.27 -10.16 3.25
CA ILE A 61 -11.38 -9.90 4.69
C ILE A 61 -10.33 -8.87 5.14
N VAL A 62 -9.09 -9.00 4.69
CA VAL A 62 -8.03 -8.01 5.00
C VAL A 62 -8.39 -6.63 4.46
N THR A 63 -8.94 -6.56 3.24
CA THR A 63 -9.38 -5.30 2.61
C THR A 63 -10.54 -4.67 3.38
N ILE A 64 -11.50 -5.48 3.83
CA ILE A 64 -12.62 -5.05 4.69
C ILE A 64 -12.09 -4.41 5.97
N LEU A 65 -11.20 -5.09 6.69
CA LEU A 65 -10.62 -4.57 7.93
C LEU A 65 -9.87 -3.26 7.69
N ALA A 66 -9.07 -3.18 6.63
CA ALA A 66 -8.39 -1.94 6.24
C ALA A 66 -9.38 -0.79 6.00
N CYS A 67 -10.48 -1.05 5.30
CA CYS A 67 -11.50 -0.04 5.05
C CYS A 67 -12.21 0.41 6.35
N VAL A 68 -12.43 -0.49 7.31
CA VAL A 68 -12.95 -0.13 8.65
C VAL A 68 -12.02 0.87 9.33
N PHE A 69 -10.70 0.63 9.32
CA PHE A 69 -9.73 1.60 9.83
C PHE A 69 -9.77 2.93 9.08
N GLY A 70 -9.89 2.91 7.75
CA GLY A 70 -10.06 4.13 6.96
C GLY A 70 -11.32 4.94 7.31
N LEU A 71 -12.45 4.25 7.58
CA LEU A 71 -13.68 4.89 8.04
C LEU A 71 -13.52 5.47 9.46
N LEU A 72 -12.78 4.81 10.34
CA LEU A 72 -12.45 5.35 11.66
C LEU A 72 -11.58 6.61 11.57
N VAL A 73 -10.63 6.68 10.62
CA VAL A 73 -9.88 7.91 10.30
C VAL A 73 -10.82 9.02 9.84
N ALA A 74 -11.76 8.72 8.94
CA ALA A 74 -12.75 9.71 8.48
C ALA A 74 -13.58 10.30 9.64
N ARG A 75 -13.95 9.45 10.62
CA ARG A 75 -14.63 9.86 11.86
C ARG A 75 -13.75 10.60 12.86
N GLY A 76 -12.45 10.75 12.59
CA GLY A 76 -11.52 11.48 13.44
C GLY A 76 -11.12 10.73 14.71
N LYS A 77 -11.17 9.38 14.67
CA LYS A 77 -10.79 8.54 15.82
C LYS A 77 -9.27 8.40 15.99
N PHE A 78 -8.48 8.73 14.97
CA PHE A 78 -7.03 8.72 15.02
C PHE A 78 -6.51 10.16 15.14
N ALA A 79 -6.16 10.57 16.36
CA ALA A 79 -5.54 11.86 16.63
C ALA A 79 -4.04 11.82 16.29
N ASP A 80 -3.36 10.75 16.70
CA ASP A 80 -1.91 10.57 16.52
C ASP A 80 -1.61 9.97 15.16
N GLY A 81 -1.63 10.81 14.14
CA GLY A 81 -1.03 10.48 12.86
C GLY A 81 -1.93 9.86 11.79
N PRO A 82 -3.04 10.52 11.44
CA PRO A 82 -4.02 10.01 10.48
C PRO A 82 -3.45 9.77 9.08
N GLY A 83 -2.44 10.51 8.63
CA GLY A 83 -1.80 10.33 7.32
C GLY A 83 -1.08 8.98 7.20
N LEU A 84 -0.35 8.56 8.25
CA LEU A 84 0.26 7.23 8.30
C LEU A 84 -0.80 6.12 8.31
N THR A 85 -1.91 6.32 9.01
CA THR A 85 -3.03 5.36 8.97
C THR A 85 -3.62 5.25 7.57
N ILE A 86 -3.87 6.37 6.88
CA ILE A 86 -4.36 6.38 5.49
C ILE A 86 -3.37 5.67 4.56
N LEU A 87 -2.08 5.91 4.74
CA LEU A 87 -1.01 5.23 3.98
C LEU A 87 -1.08 3.70 4.17
N CYS A 88 -1.21 3.23 5.41
CA CYS A 88 -1.33 1.80 5.70
C CYS A 88 -2.60 1.19 5.09
N VAL A 89 -3.74 1.89 5.18
CA VAL A 89 -5.00 1.46 4.56
C VAL A 89 -4.84 1.36 3.04
N ALA A 90 -4.22 2.37 2.40
CA ALA A 90 -3.92 2.35 0.98
C ALA A 90 -3.04 1.14 0.60
N GLY A 91 -1.98 0.88 1.38
CA GLY A 91 -1.11 -0.28 1.18
C GLY A 91 -1.85 -1.62 1.27
N LEU A 92 -2.75 -1.76 2.25
CA LEU A 92 -3.57 -2.98 2.40
C LEU A 92 -4.59 -3.15 1.28
N ILE A 93 -5.25 -2.08 0.82
CA ILE A 93 -6.17 -2.14 -0.33
C ILE A 93 -5.41 -2.53 -1.60
N MET A 94 -4.22 -1.94 -1.82
CA MET A 94 -3.36 -2.23 -2.96
C MET A 94 -2.92 -3.70 -2.97
N THR A 95 -2.31 -4.16 -1.88
CA THR A 95 -1.78 -5.53 -1.76
C THR A 95 -2.90 -6.56 -1.72
N GLY A 96 -3.96 -6.31 -0.96
CA GLY A 96 -5.15 -7.16 -0.92
C GLY A 96 -5.80 -7.30 -2.30
N GLY A 97 -5.94 -6.21 -3.05
CA GLY A 97 -6.49 -6.25 -4.42
C GLY A 97 -5.65 -7.06 -5.41
N VAL A 98 -4.32 -6.90 -5.38
CA VAL A 98 -3.41 -7.66 -6.25
C VAL A 98 -3.37 -9.14 -5.86
N LEU A 99 -3.27 -9.45 -4.57
CA LEU A 99 -3.21 -10.82 -4.09
C LEU A 99 -4.54 -11.56 -4.26
N ALA A 100 -5.68 -10.87 -4.11
CA ALA A 100 -7.00 -11.38 -4.48
C ALA A 100 -7.06 -11.77 -5.96
N TRP A 101 -6.60 -10.89 -6.86
CA TRP A 101 -6.55 -11.15 -8.30
C TRP A 101 -5.67 -12.34 -8.67
N LEU A 102 -4.47 -12.43 -8.08
CA LEU A 102 -3.55 -13.55 -8.29
C LEU A 102 -4.09 -14.86 -7.68
N GLY A 103 -4.62 -14.79 -6.46
CA GLY A 103 -5.18 -15.94 -5.74
C GLY A 103 -6.42 -16.55 -6.40
N ALA A 104 -7.16 -15.74 -7.16
CA ALA A 104 -8.28 -16.19 -7.99
C ALA A 104 -7.86 -16.65 -9.40
N ASN A 105 -6.56 -16.82 -9.68
CA ASN A 105 -6.04 -17.14 -11.02
C ASN A 105 -6.50 -16.15 -12.11
N LYS A 106 -6.66 -14.86 -11.76
CA LYS A 106 -7.06 -13.74 -12.63
C LYS A 106 -8.52 -13.75 -13.11
N VAL A 107 -9.18 -14.90 -13.15
CA VAL A 107 -10.56 -15.10 -13.61
C VAL A 107 -11.32 -15.93 -12.58
N HIS A 108 -12.49 -15.47 -12.17
CA HIS A 108 -13.37 -16.20 -11.25
C HIS A 108 -14.79 -16.24 -11.82
N ALA A 109 -15.38 -17.43 -11.88
CA ALA A 109 -16.72 -17.67 -12.47
C ALA A 109 -16.89 -17.07 -13.89
N GLY A 110 -15.85 -17.15 -14.73
CA GLY A 110 -15.87 -16.59 -16.09
C GLY A 110 -15.70 -15.07 -16.18
N LEU A 111 -15.62 -14.37 -15.05
CA LEU A 111 -15.40 -12.93 -15.00
C LEU A 111 -13.92 -12.60 -14.82
N ASN A 112 -13.42 -11.67 -15.63
CA ASN A 112 -12.07 -11.15 -15.50
C ASN A 112 -12.00 -10.17 -14.32
N LEU A 113 -11.17 -10.50 -13.32
CA LEU A 113 -11.02 -9.69 -12.09
C LEU A 113 -10.06 -8.51 -12.25
N LYS A 114 -9.40 -8.37 -13.42
CA LYS A 114 -8.44 -7.29 -13.68
C LYS A 114 -9.01 -5.87 -13.50
N PRO A 115 -10.23 -5.53 -13.99
CA PRO A 115 -10.80 -4.20 -13.80
C PRO A 115 -11.00 -3.87 -12.32
N PHE A 116 -11.39 -4.87 -11.52
CA PHE A 116 -11.61 -4.72 -10.09
C PHE A 116 -10.30 -4.46 -9.34
N MET A 117 -9.25 -5.21 -9.68
CA MET A 117 -7.89 -4.94 -9.20
C MET A 117 -7.43 -3.52 -9.56
N LEU A 118 -7.59 -3.11 -10.83
CA LEU A 118 -7.19 -1.78 -11.29
C LEU A 118 -7.95 -0.66 -10.56
N ALA A 119 -9.25 -0.83 -10.33
CA ALA A 119 -10.05 0.11 -9.55
C ALA A 119 -9.50 0.28 -8.12
N ARG A 120 -9.15 -0.83 -7.45
CA ARG A 120 -8.53 -0.78 -6.12
C ARG A 120 -7.16 -0.15 -6.10
N LEU A 121 -6.33 -0.41 -7.12
CA LEU A 121 -5.05 0.27 -7.29
C LEU A 121 -5.25 1.78 -7.46
N GLY A 122 -6.25 2.20 -8.23
CA GLY A 122 -6.63 3.60 -8.36
C GLY A 122 -7.03 4.22 -7.03
N VAL A 123 -7.91 3.56 -6.27
CA VAL A 123 -8.32 4.03 -4.94
C VAL A 123 -7.14 4.12 -3.98
N ALA A 124 -6.30 3.10 -3.93
CA ALA A 124 -5.09 3.09 -3.11
C ALA A 124 -4.13 4.22 -3.50
N GLY A 125 -3.96 4.49 -4.79
CA GLY A 125 -3.15 5.61 -5.28
C GLY A 125 -3.70 6.97 -4.84
N VAL A 126 -5.02 7.16 -4.90
CA VAL A 126 -5.67 8.39 -4.41
C VAL A 126 -5.50 8.53 -2.90
N LEU A 127 -5.71 7.46 -2.12
CA LEU A 127 -5.50 7.48 -0.67
C LEU A 127 -4.05 7.77 -0.30
N TYR A 128 -3.09 7.20 -1.03
CA TYR A 128 -1.66 7.50 -0.87
C TYR A 128 -1.36 8.97 -1.11
N ALA A 129 -1.90 9.56 -2.19
CA ALA A 129 -1.75 10.97 -2.48
C ALA A 129 -2.37 11.86 -1.39
N LEU A 130 -3.56 11.51 -0.91
CA LEU A 130 -4.21 12.20 0.21
C LEU A 130 -3.38 12.15 1.50
N ALA A 131 -2.80 10.98 1.82
CA ALA A 131 -1.90 10.82 2.95
C ALA A 131 -0.67 11.74 2.81
N ALA A 132 -0.01 11.71 1.65
CA ALA A 132 1.16 12.54 1.35
C ALA A 132 0.85 14.05 1.42
N ILE A 133 -0.27 14.49 0.86
CA ILE A 133 -0.70 15.90 0.90
C ILE A 133 -0.97 16.35 2.34
N SER A 134 -1.54 15.48 3.17
CA SER A 134 -1.95 15.83 4.54
C SER A 134 -0.78 16.06 5.51
N GLU A 135 0.28 15.25 5.45
CA GLU A 135 1.40 15.30 6.40
C GLU A 135 2.71 15.77 5.75
N VAL A 136 3.01 15.31 4.54
CA VAL A 136 4.36 15.45 3.95
C VAL A 136 4.55 16.77 3.18
N TRP A 137 3.50 17.31 2.57
CA TRP A 137 3.59 18.48 1.67
C TRP A 137 4.19 19.73 2.34
N TYR A 138 4.02 19.86 3.65
CA TYR A 138 4.49 21.03 4.40
C TYR A 138 5.91 20.91 4.94
N SER A 139 6.54 19.74 4.86
CA SER A 139 7.90 19.50 5.32
C SER A 139 8.79 19.10 4.15
N ARG A 140 9.64 20.03 3.69
CA ARG A 140 10.61 19.78 2.61
C ARG A 140 11.47 18.52 2.85
N PRO A 141 12.05 18.28 4.05
CA PRO A 141 12.83 17.06 4.26
C PRO A 141 12.00 15.78 4.19
N ALA A 142 10.75 15.80 4.68
CA ALA A 142 9.82 14.69 4.53
C ALA A 142 9.49 14.44 3.04
N ALA A 143 9.21 15.51 2.28
CA ALA A 143 8.88 15.43 0.85
C ALA A 143 10.04 14.85 0.03
N VAL A 144 11.28 15.26 0.30
CA VAL A 144 12.48 14.68 -0.34
C VAL A 144 12.62 13.19 -0.01
N THR A 145 12.36 12.81 1.24
CA THR A 145 12.42 11.41 1.68
C THR A 145 11.33 10.56 1.01
N LEU A 146 10.11 11.11 0.88
CA LEU A 146 9.01 10.47 0.17
C LEU A 146 9.31 10.33 -1.34
N ALA A 147 9.90 11.36 -1.96
CA ALA A 147 10.32 11.29 -3.36
C ALA A 147 11.34 10.17 -3.59
N LYS A 148 12.31 9.99 -2.68
CA LYS A 148 13.22 8.84 -2.72
C LYS A 148 12.45 7.52 -2.62
N ALA A 149 11.51 7.40 -1.69
CA ALA A 149 10.66 6.21 -1.54
C ALA A 149 9.91 5.86 -2.84
N ILE A 150 9.37 6.87 -3.53
CA ILE A 150 8.71 6.72 -4.85
C ILE A 150 9.72 6.21 -5.88
N VAL A 151 10.92 6.77 -5.96
CA VAL A 151 11.97 6.31 -6.89
C VAL A 151 12.31 4.83 -6.66
N TYR A 152 12.52 4.40 -5.41
CA TYR A 152 12.77 2.99 -5.09
C TYR A 152 11.58 2.10 -5.47
N SER A 153 10.36 2.57 -5.27
CA SER A 153 9.14 1.85 -5.65
C SER A 153 9.00 1.73 -7.18
N VAL A 154 9.34 2.78 -7.94
CA VAL A 154 9.36 2.74 -9.41
C VAL A 154 10.40 1.75 -9.92
N VAL A 155 11.62 1.79 -9.38
CA VAL A 155 12.67 0.81 -9.73
C VAL A 155 12.19 -0.61 -9.46
N PHE A 156 11.60 -0.86 -8.28
CA PHE A 156 10.98 -2.14 -7.96
C PHE A 156 9.93 -2.57 -9.00
N VAL A 157 8.97 -1.69 -9.33
CA VAL A 157 7.91 -1.99 -10.30
C VAL A 157 8.49 -2.26 -11.69
N THR A 158 9.51 -1.52 -12.12
CA THR A 158 10.15 -1.75 -13.42
C THR A 158 10.88 -3.10 -13.49
N ILE A 159 11.59 -3.49 -12.43
CA ILE A 159 12.24 -4.82 -12.34
C ILE A 159 11.18 -5.92 -12.36
N ALA A 160 10.11 -5.77 -11.57
CA ALA A 160 9.01 -6.75 -11.53
C ALA A 160 8.28 -6.87 -12.87
N ALA A 161 8.04 -5.74 -13.56
CA ALA A 161 7.42 -5.72 -14.88
C ALA A 161 8.32 -6.34 -15.95
N ALA A 162 9.61 -5.98 -15.97
CA ALA A 162 10.58 -6.59 -16.86
C ALA A 162 10.66 -8.11 -16.65
N PHE A 163 10.72 -8.55 -15.39
CA PHE A 163 10.69 -9.96 -15.02
C PHE A 163 9.44 -10.67 -15.53
N ALA A 164 8.26 -10.07 -15.33
CA ALA A 164 7.00 -10.64 -15.80
C ALA A 164 6.93 -10.72 -17.34
N TYR A 165 7.51 -9.74 -18.04
CA TYR A 165 7.62 -9.72 -19.50
C TYR A 165 8.56 -10.81 -20.01
N PHE A 166 9.79 -10.87 -19.51
CA PHE A 166 10.79 -11.86 -19.93
C PHE A 166 10.41 -13.29 -19.57
N ARG A 167 9.64 -13.50 -18.50
CA ARG A 167 9.12 -14.83 -18.14
C ARG A 167 8.29 -15.47 -19.26
N ASN A 168 7.60 -14.66 -20.07
CA ASN A 168 6.70 -15.13 -21.13
C ASN A 168 7.26 -14.91 -22.55
N ALA A 169 8.51 -14.45 -22.70
CA ALA A 169 9.06 -14.10 -24.00
C ALA A 169 9.47 -15.35 -24.81
N PRO A 170 8.94 -15.55 -26.04
CA PRO A 170 9.22 -16.73 -26.87
C PRO A 170 10.62 -16.73 -27.48
N ILE A 171 11.32 -15.58 -27.48
CA ILE A 171 12.71 -15.44 -27.93
C ILE A 171 13.67 -16.40 -27.19
N MET A 172 13.28 -16.81 -25.99
CA MET A 172 14.10 -17.66 -25.16
C MET A 172 14.26 -19.06 -25.79
N ASP A 173 13.28 -19.63 -26.49
CA ASP A 173 13.23 -21.06 -26.85
C ASP A 173 14.34 -21.61 -27.77
N LYS A 174 15.28 -20.78 -28.24
CA LYS A 174 16.32 -21.15 -29.21
C LYS A 174 17.72 -21.46 -28.63
N MET A 175 17.90 -21.54 -27.31
CA MET A 175 19.19 -21.84 -26.67
C MET A 175 19.03 -22.89 -25.54
N GLU A 176 19.53 -24.12 -25.73
CA GLU A 176 19.13 -25.29 -24.92
C GLU A 176 20.03 -25.71 -23.75
N GLY A 177 21.28 -25.23 -23.59
CA GLY A 177 22.20 -25.76 -22.56
C GLY A 177 22.50 -24.84 -21.36
N TRP A 178 22.97 -23.62 -21.63
CA TRP A 178 23.39 -22.66 -20.60
C TRP A 178 22.22 -21.83 -20.02
N ARG A 179 21.03 -21.93 -20.64
CA ARG A 179 19.93 -20.99 -20.47
C ARG A 179 19.18 -21.17 -19.16
N GLU A 180 19.00 -22.39 -18.68
CA GLU A 180 18.28 -22.64 -17.43
C GLU A 180 19.05 -22.13 -16.21
N GLY A 181 20.36 -22.38 -16.17
CA GLY A 181 21.22 -21.85 -15.11
C GLY A 181 21.23 -20.31 -15.08
N ALA A 182 21.52 -19.68 -16.22
CA ALA A 182 21.53 -18.21 -16.34
C ALA A 182 20.14 -17.60 -16.05
N ARG A 183 19.05 -18.25 -16.48
CA ARG A 183 17.69 -17.82 -16.20
C ARG A 183 17.39 -17.92 -14.70
N LEU A 184 17.66 -19.04 -14.05
CA LEU A 184 17.41 -19.20 -12.61
C LEU A 184 18.21 -18.20 -11.78
N ILE A 185 19.48 -17.99 -12.11
CA ILE A 185 20.34 -16.99 -11.45
C ILE A 185 19.78 -15.58 -11.67
N GLY A 186 19.45 -15.22 -12.92
CA GLY A 186 18.85 -13.92 -13.25
C GLY A 186 17.50 -13.69 -12.55
N LEU A 187 16.66 -14.72 -12.48
CA LEU A 187 15.39 -14.68 -11.75
C LEU A 187 15.63 -14.48 -10.24
N GLY A 188 16.61 -15.18 -9.67
CA GLY A 188 16.99 -15.05 -8.27
C GLY A 188 17.48 -13.64 -7.93
N ILE A 189 18.39 -13.09 -8.74
CA ILE A 189 18.90 -11.71 -8.57
C ILE A 189 17.75 -10.70 -8.70
N ALA A 190 16.91 -10.83 -9.73
CA ALA A 190 15.78 -9.94 -9.94
C ALA A 190 14.79 -9.98 -8.76
N ALA A 191 14.50 -11.17 -8.22
CA ALA A 191 13.64 -11.33 -7.06
C ALA A 191 14.24 -10.68 -5.80
N ILE A 192 15.53 -10.86 -5.54
CA ILE A 192 16.24 -10.23 -4.40
C ILE A 192 16.21 -8.70 -4.54
N LEU A 193 16.58 -8.17 -5.70
CA LEU A 193 16.53 -6.73 -5.96
C LEU A 193 15.12 -6.17 -5.81
N ALA A 194 14.11 -6.94 -6.22
CA ALA A 194 12.72 -6.56 -6.07
C ALA A 194 12.34 -6.49 -4.57
N VAL A 195 12.70 -7.48 -3.77
CA VAL A 195 12.45 -7.45 -2.31
C VAL A 195 13.15 -6.26 -1.65
N ILE A 196 14.43 -6.01 -1.97
CA ILE A 196 15.18 -4.87 -1.44
C ILE A 196 14.50 -3.55 -1.82
N GLY A 197 14.09 -3.39 -3.08
CA GLY A 197 13.40 -2.19 -3.55
C GLY A 197 12.06 -1.96 -2.84
N ALA A 198 11.28 -3.02 -2.64
CA ALA A 198 10.01 -2.94 -1.92
C ALA A 198 10.22 -2.59 -0.43
N CYS A 199 11.12 -3.28 0.27
CA CYS A 199 11.43 -3.00 1.67
C CYS A 199 11.99 -1.59 1.87
N GLY A 200 12.93 -1.17 1.01
CA GLY A 200 13.50 0.17 1.02
C GLY A 200 12.46 1.25 0.76
N GLY A 201 11.58 1.04 -0.23
CA GLY A 201 10.47 1.94 -0.54
C GLY A 201 9.51 2.12 0.65
N VAL A 202 9.07 1.03 1.27
CA VAL A 202 8.18 1.07 2.44
C VAL A 202 8.87 1.75 3.63
N HIS A 203 10.12 1.38 3.92
CA HIS A 203 10.88 1.96 5.03
C HIS A 203 11.04 3.48 4.87
N LEU A 204 11.43 3.94 3.68
CA LEU A 204 11.58 5.36 3.38
C LEU A 204 10.24 6.10 3.41
N ALA A 205 9.15 5.48 2.96
CA ALA A 205 7.83 6.07 3.06
C ALA A 205 7.45 6.29 4.53
N VAL A 206 7.53 5.26 5.39
CA VAL A 206 7.24 5.38 6.83
C VAL A 206 8.13 6.45 7.48
N ARG A 207 9.42 6.47 7.15
CA ARG A 207 10.36 7.48 7.67
C ARG A 207 9.99 8.90 7.23
N ALA A 208 9.49 9.10 6.01
CA ALA A 208 9.03 10.42 5.57
C ALA A 208 7.87 10.93 6.43
N PHE A 209 6.89 10.06 6.75
CA PHE A 209 5.78 10.42 7.65
C PHE A 209 6.25 10.63 9.10
N ALA A 210 7.28 9.91 9.55
CA ALA A 210 7.88 10.16 10.87
C ALA A 210 8.56 11.54 10.93
N ILE A 211 9.40 11.88 9.95
CA ILE A 211 10.06 13.20 9.85
C ILE A 211 9.03 14.33 9.79
N ALA A 212 7.90 14.14 9.10
CA ALA A 212 6.84 15.14 9.02
C ALA A 212 6.19 15.47 10.37
N ARG A 213 6.40 14.63 11.41
CA ARG A 213 5.83 14.81 12.75
C ARG A 213 6.81 15.38 13.76
N GLU A 214 8.11 15.36 13.46
CA GLU A 214 9.11 15.93 14.35
C GLU A 214 8.93 17.46 14.37
N PRO A 215 8.76 18.09 15.55
CA PRO A 215 8.61 19.54 15.63
C PRO A 215 9.88 20.20 15.10
N GLU A 216 9.72 21.22 14.25
CA GLU A 216 10.78 21.97 13.57
C GLU A 216 11.68 22.78 14.55
N SER A 217 11.57 22.53 15.86
CA SER A 217 12.20 23.27 16.94
C SER A 217 13.68 22.93 17.18
N ALA A 218 14.39 22.40 16.17
CA ALA A 218 15.81 22.04 16.29
C ALA A 218 16.68 22.55 15.12
N ALA A 219 16.15 23.44 14.27
CA ALA A 219 16.87 24.05 13.15
C ALA A 219 16.96 25.58 13.30
#